data_AF-A0A523FMT3-F1
#
_entry.id   AF-A0A523FMT3-F1
#
_cell.length_a   1.000
_cell.length_b   1.000
_cell.length_c   1.000
_cell.angle_alpha   90.00
_cell.angle_beta   90.00
_cell.angle_gamma   90.00
#
_symmetry.space_group_name_H-M   'P 1'
#
loop_
_entity.id
_entity.type
_entity.pdbx_description
1 polymer ?
#
loop_
_entity_poly.entity_id
_entity_poly.type
_entity_poly.pdbx_seq_one_letter_code
_entity_poly.pdbx_strand_id
1 'polypeptide(L)'
;MAALLWILVIVAGFVFVPWERITDELTVYPAMCIEKGRSAKTCPGFIPLGRTVYKIELGSTEVVSWRLDSDQANLTRLKNCAILSSRNWSCKTGGAAGKVSVKAGLRKRTGAERKRGIVHLYKAHWWLMKFAGGTTFRQNFLLPKQFD
;
A
#
# COMPACT_ATOMS: atom_id res chain seq x y z
N MET A 1 -15.68 30.16 -24.75
CA MET A 1 -15.54 28.69 -24.66
C MET A 1 -14.12 28.23 -24.33
N ALA A 2 -13.06 28.80 -24.92
CA ALA A 2 -11.67 28.39 -24.64
C ALA A 2 -11.25 28.52 -23.16
N ALA A 3 -11.66 29.58 -22.46
CA ALA A 3 -11.31 29.78 -21.05
C ALA A 3 -11.88 28.68 -20.11
N LEU A 4 -13.08 28.18 -20.40
CA LEU A 4 -13.76 27.15 -19.61
C LEU A 4 -13.07 25.78 -19.77
N LEU A 5 -12.54 25.50 -20.96
CA LEU A 5 -11.72 24.33 -21.27
C LEU A 5 -10.38 24.36 -20.51
N TRP A 6 -9.70 25.50 -20.45
CA TRP A 6 -8.47 25.65 -19.69
C TRP A 6 -8.67 25.49 -18.18
N ILE A 7 -9.78 26.01 -17.63
CA ILE A 7 -10.13 25.81 -16.22
C ILE A 7 -10.34 24.32 -15.93
N LEU A 8 -11.05 23.59 -16.80
CA LEU A 8 -11.23 22.14 -16.64
C LEU A 8 -9.91 21.37 -16.70
N VAL A 9 -8.99 21.74 -17.59
CA VAL A 9 -7.66 21.11 -17.70
C VAL A 9 -6.81 21.40 -16.47
N ILE A 10 -6.86 22.62 -15.91
CA ILE A 10 -6.11 22.97 -14.70
C ILE A 10 -6.71 22.26 -13.48
N VAL A 11 -8.03 22.22 -13.33
CA VAL A 11 -8.69 21.50 -12.23
C VAL A 11 -8.42 20.01 -12.34
N ALA A 12 -8.52 19.42 -13.53
CA ALA A 12 -8.11 18.03 -13.75
C ALA A 12 -6.62 17.85 -13.40
N GLY A 13 -5.75 18.77 -13.85
CA GLY A 13 -4.35 18.78 -13.49
C GLY A 13 -4.13 18.76 -11.98
N PHE A 14 -4.79 19.62 -11.21
CA PHE A 14 -4.68 19.65 -9.74
C PHE A 14 -5.26 18.41 -9.06
N VAL A 15 -6.36 17.85 -9.58
CA VAL A 15 -6.96 16.61 -9.07
C VAL A 15 -6.08 15.39 -9.37
N PHE A 16 -5.37 15.39 -10.50
CA PHE A 16 -4.49 14.31 -10.92
C PHE A 16 -3.02 14.49 -10.51
N VAL A 17 -2.60 15.70 -10.11
CA VAL A 17 -1.29 15.92 -9.46
C VAL A 17 -1.33 15.15 -8.14
N PRO A 18 -0.42 14.20 -7.92
CA PRO A 18 -0.41 13.39 -6.72
C PRO A 18 0.02 14.27 -5.54
N TRP A 19 -0.95 14.92 -4.88
CA TRP A 19 -0.77 15.64 -3.62
C TRP A 19 -0.13 14.75 -2.54
N GLU A 20 -0.21 13.43 -2.73
CA GLU A 20 0.49 12.40 -1.95
C GLU A 20 2.03 12.43 -2.05
N ARG A 21 2.66 13.43 -2.71
CA ARG A 21 4.11 13.66 -2.66
C ARG A 21 4.56 14.47 -1.44
N ILE A 22 3.66 15.19 -0.78
CA ILE A 22 4.00 16.10 0.34
C ILE A 22 3.62 15.48 1.71
N THR A 23 2.88 14.37 1.72
CA THR A 23 2.49 13.72 2.97
C THR A 23 3.59 12.79 3.47
N ASP A 24 3.99 13.00 4.72
CA ASP A 24 4.83 12.09 5.52
C ASP A 24 4.13 10.77 5.85
N GLU A 25 2.89 10.61 5.38
CA GLU A 25 2.09 9.41 5.55
C GLU A 25 2.05 8.56 4.30
N LEU A 26 2.21 7.26 4.50
CA LEU A 26 2.04 6.23 3.50
C LEU A 26 0.99 5.22 3.98
N THR A 27 -0.11 5.10 3.25
CA THR A 27 -1.07 4.03 3.47
C THR A 27 -0.73 2.83 2.58
N VAL A 28 -0.61 1.66 3.20
CA VAL A 28 -0.45 0.38 2.51
C VAL A 28 -1.80 -0.33 2.45
N TYR A 29 -2.09 -0.89 1.28
CA TYR A 29 -3.37 -1.51 0.94
C TYR A 29 -3.18 -3.02 0.72
N PRO A 30 -3.25 -3.84 1.80
CA PRO A 30 -3.11 -5.28 1.68
C PRO A 30 -4.39 -5.92 1.12
N ALA A 31 -4.21 -7.02 0.40
CA ALA A 31 -5.29 -7.88 -0.08
C ALA A 31 -4.83 -9.35 -0.08
N MET A 32 -5.76 -10.29 0.11
CA MET A 32 -5.51 -11.73 0.08
C MET A 32 -6.01 -12.33 -1.23
N CYS A 33 -5.23 -13.19 -1.88
CA CYS A 33 -5.64 -13.90 -3.09
C CYS A 33 -6.59 -15.08 -2.77
N ILE A 34 -7.69 -15.24 -3.52
CA ILE A 34 -8.81 -16.17 -3.18
C ILE A 34 -8.56 -17.64 -3.58
N GLU A 35 -7.68 -17.97 -4.54
CA GLU A 35 -7.58 -19.35 -5.08
C GLU A 35 -6.15 -19.88 -5.31
N LYS A 36 -6.05 -21.22 -5.38
CA LYS A 36 -4.84 -22.07 -5.61
C LYS A 36 -4.17 -21.89 -6.99
N GLY A 37 -4.69 -21.05 -7.89
CA GLY A 37 -4.09 -20.72 -9.21
C GLY A 37 -3.01 -19.63 -9.14
N ARG A 38 -2.25 -19.58 -8.04
CA ARG A 38 -1.30 -18.52 -7.74
C ARG A 38 -0.10 -18.57 -8.68
N SER A 39 -0.17 -17.85 -9.79
CA SER A 39 1.06 -17.43 -10.46
C SER A 39 1.74 -16.33 -9.65
N ALA A 40 3.06 -16.23 -9.70
CA ALA A 40 3.79 -15.13 -9.06
C ALA A 40 3.33 -13.74 -9.56
N LYS A 41 2.67 -13.69 -10.71
CA LYS A 41 2.32 -12.47 -11.45
C LYS A 41 0.82 -12.17 -11.53
N THR A 42 -0.04 -13.15 -11.32
CA THR A 42 -1.50 -13.00 -11.47
C THR A 42 -2.24 -13.64 -10.32
N CYS A 43 -3.40 -13.06 -9.99
CA CYS A 43 -4.31 -13.61 -9.01
C CYS A 43 -5.74 -13.47 -9.55
N PRO A 44 -6.54 -14.56 -9.54
CA PRO A 44 -7.87 -14.57 -10.14
C PRO A 44 -8.90 -13.76 -9.35
N GLY A 45 -8.61 -13.37 -8.11
CA GLY A 45 -9.49 -12.53 -7.31
C GLY A 45 -8.89 -12.24 -5.93
N PHE A 46 -9.24 -11.10 -5.36
CA PHE A 46 -8.73 -10.68 -4.06
C PHE A 46 -9.84 -10.37 -3.06
N ILE A 47 -9.49 -10.55 -1.78
CA ILE A 47 -10.23 -10.05 -0.64
C ILE A 47 -9.46 -8.85 -0.09
N PRO A 48 -10.02 -7.63 -0.08
CA PRO A 48 -9.35 -6.49 0.54
C PRO A 48 -9.18 -6.73 2.04
N LEU A 49 -7.98 -6.47 2.55
CA LEU A 49 -7.67 -6.53 3.98
C LEU A 49 -7.56 -5.11 4.56
N GLY A 50 -7.57 -5.02 5.90
CA GLY A 50 -7.45 -3.76 6.61
C GLY A 50 -6.17 -2.99 6.27
N ARG A 51 -6.32 -1.70 6.00
CA ARG A 51 -5.24 -0.79 5.62
C ARG A 51 -4.34 -0.48 6.80
N THR A 52 -3.06 -0.32 6.52
CA THR A 52 -2.06 0.12 7.52
C THR A 52 -1.50 1.45 7.08
N VAL A 53 -1.54 2.44 7.96
CA VAL A 53 -0.88 3.74 7.74
C VAL A 53 0.49 3.69 8.40
N TYR A 54 1.46 4.25 7.71
CA TYR A 54 2.80 4.50 8.21
C TYR A 54 3.00 6.02 8.19
N LYS A 55 3.41 6.59 9.32
CA LYS A 55 3.87 7.96 9.44
C LYS A 55 5.40 7.93 9.54
N ILE A 56 6.04 8.62 8.61
CA ILE A 56 7.47 8.67 8.41
C ILE A 56 7.93 10.10 8.67
N GLU A 57 8.77 10.30 9.68
CA GLU A 57 9.39 11.60 9.91
C GLU A 57 10.79 11.60 9.28
N LEU A 58 11.03 12.47 8.32
CA LEU A 58 12.33 12.57 7.65
C LEU A 58 13.41 12.99 8.66
N GLY A 59 14.56 12.31 8.64
CA GLY A 59 15.62 12.51 9.63
C GLY A 59 15.44 11.70 10.92
N SER A 60 14.29 11.08 11.14
CA SER A 60 14.08 10.11 12.22
C SER A 60 14.62 8.73 11.84
N THR A 61 14.85 7.89 12.86
CA THR A 61 15.13 6.45 12.70
C THR A 61 13.93 5.60 13.10
N GLU A 62 12.77 6.23 13.27
CA GLU A 62 11.52 5.58 13.66
C GLU A 62 10.43 5.76 12.60
N VAL A 63 9.58 4.74 12.45
CA VAL A 63 8.36 4.80 11.65
C VAL A 63 7.19 4.37 12.53
N VAL A 64 6.17 5.23 12.63
CA VAL A 64 4.96 4.93 13.40
C VAL A 64 3.94 4.29 12.49
N SER A 65 3.24 3.25 12.93
CA SER A 65 2.23 2.57 12.13
C SER A 65 0.97 2.22 12.92
N TRP A 66 -0.18 2.26 12.26
CA TRP A 66 -1.47 1.86 12.83
C TRP A 66 -2.40 1.30 11.76
N ARG A 67 -3.38 0.48 12.18
CA ARG A 67 -4.40 -0.09 11.29
C ARG A 67 -5.65 0.79 11.32
N LEU A 68 -6.16 1.16 10.16
CA LEU A 68 -7.36 2.00 10.03
C LEU A 68 -8.66 1.22 10.25
N ASP A 69 -8.67 -0.04 9.83
CA ASP A 69 -9.90 -0.85 9.75
C ASP A 69 -9.97 -1.88 10.90
N SER A 70 -9.33 -1.62 12.03
CA SER A 70 -9.38 -2.47 13.23
C SER A 70 -9.71 -1.62 14.45
N ASP A 71 -10.69 -2.08 15.23
CA ASP A 71 -11.12 -1.43 16.49
C ASP A 71 -9.98 -1.35 17.52
N GLN A 72 -8.95 -2.18 17.35
CA GLN A 72 -7.68 -2.12 18.05
C GLN A 72 -6.65 -1.41 17.18
N ALA A 73 -6.81 -0.11 16.97
CA ALA A 73 -5.83 0.75 16.31
C ALA A 73 -4.55 0.91 17.15
N ASN A 74 -3.87 -0.21 17.41
CA ASN A 74 -2.66 -0.25 18.22
C ASN A 74 -1.53 0.41 17.45
N LEU A 75 -1.10 1.56 17.98
CA LEU A 75 0.04 2.32 17.48
C LEU A 75 1.31 1.51 17.70
N THR A 76 1.96 1.11 16.61
CA THR A 76 3.19 0.33 16.61
C THR A 76 4.34 1.20 16.13
N ARG A 77 5.37 1.37 16.95
CA ARG A 77 6.60 2.08 16.59
C ARG A 77 7.66 1.10 16.08
N LEU A 78 8.07 1.27 14.84
CA LEU A 78 9.20 0.57 14.25
C LEU A 78 10.46 1.40 14.49
N LYS A 79 11.50 0.79 15.07
CA LYS A 79 12.78 1.44 15.35
C LYS A 79 13.84 1.00 14.34
N ASN A 80 14.99 1.67 14.34
CA ASN A 80 16.15 1.33 13.51
C ASN A 80 15.81 1.30 12.01
N CYS A 81 15.17 2.38 11.55
CA CYS A 81 14.76 2.57 10.17
C CYS A 81 15.81 3.33 9.36
N ALA A 82 16.14 2.82 8.18
CA ALA A 82 16.82 3.55 7.13
C ALA A 82 15.76 4.20 6.23
N ILE A 83 15.58 5.51 6.38
CA ILE A 83 14.53 6.30 5.70
C ILE A 83 15.20 7.16 4.62
N LEU A 84 14.90 6.89 3.36
CA LEU A 84 15.32 7.72 2.22
C LEU A 84 14.21 8.70 1.82
N SER A 85 12.94 8.29 1.96
CA SER A 85 11.75 9.12 1.77
C SER A 85 10.54 8.44 2.43
N SER A 86 9.40 9.11 2.53
CA SER A 86 8.12 8.52 3.00
C SER A 86 7.70 7.26 2.22
N ARG A 87 8.16 7.12 0.97
CA ARG A 87 7.87 5.99 0.06
C ARG A 87 9.02 5.02 -0.12
N ASN A 88 10.18 5.27 0.48
CA ASN A 88 11.36 4.43 0.38
C ASN A 88 12.09 4.38 1.72
N TRP A 89 11.82 3.33 2.48
CA TRP A 89 12.37 3.15 3.82
C TRP A 89 12.38 1.68 4.20
N SER A 90 13.19 1.35 5.21
CA SER A 90 13.18 0.00 5.77
C SER A 90 13.58 -0.02 7.22
N CYS A 91 12.87 -0.81 8.03
CA CYS A 91 13.06 -0.91 9.48
C CYS A 91 13.42 -2.35 9.88
N LYS A 92 14.26 -2.48 10.90
CA LYS A 92 14.51 -3.76 11.57
C LYS A 92 13.48 -3.96 12.67
N THR A 93 12.65 -4.98 12.57
CA THR A 93 11.79 -5.45 13.66
C THR A 93 12.64 -6.31 14.60
N GLY A 94 12.66 -6.00 15.90
CA GLY A 94 13.50 -6.66 16.92
C GLY A 94 13.12 -8.11 17.25
N GLY A 95 12.45 -8.83 16.34
CA GLY A 95 12.06 -10.23 16.53
C GLY A 95 12.20 -11.05 15.24
N ALA A 96 11.85 -12.33 15.29
CA ALA A 96 11.95 -13.30 14.17
C ALA A 96 11.18 -12.92 12.88
N ALA A 97 10.42 -11.83 12.91
CA ALA A 97 9.53 -11.39 11.83
C ALA A 97 10.26 -10.74 10.63
N GLY A 98 11.55 -10.44 10.74
CA GLY A 98 12.34 -9.94 9.61
C GLY A 98 11.98 -8.52 9.16
N LYS A 99 12.94 -7.87 8.51
CA LYS A 99 12.91 -6.48 8.04
C LYS A 99 11.57 -6.08 7.38
N VAL A 100 10.98 -4.97 7.84
CA VAL A 100 9.87 -4.30 7.16
C VAL A 100 10.48 -3.33 6.16
N SER A 101 10.04 -3.36 4.90
CA SER A 101 10.59 -2.47 3.87
C SER A 101 9.51 -2.00 2.92
N VAL A 102 9.66 -0.76 2.48
CA VAL A 102 8.81 -0.09 1.51
C VAL A 102 9.70 0.51 0.43
N LYS A 103 9.32 0.32 -0.83
CA LYS A 103 9.99 0.92 -1.99
C LYS A 103 8.93 1.39 -2.98
N ALA A 104 9.07 2.63 -3.45
CA ALA A 104 8.11 3.29 -4.33
C ALA A 104 6.65 3.28 -3.80
N GLY A 105 6.48 3.33 -2.47
CA GLY A 105 5.17 3.30 -1.81
C GLY A 105 4.51 1.92 -1.76
N LEU A 106 5.17 0.89 -2.28
CA LEU A 106 4.76 -0.50 -2.10
C LEU A 106 5.52 -1.12 -0.94
N ARG A 107 4.87 -1.96 -0.15
CA ARG A 107 5.50 -2.69 0.94
C ARG A 107 5.98 -4.08 0.48
N LYS A 108 7.19 -4.46 0.87
CA LYS A 108 7.72 -5.81 0.66
C LYS A 108 6.90 -6.83 1.45
N ARG A 109 6.55 -7.92 0.78
CA ARG A 109 5.91 -9.06 1.43
C ARG A 109 6.86 -9.79 2.38
N THR A 110 6.43 -10.00 3.61
CA THR A 110 7.10 -10.90 4.55
C THR A 110 6.93 -12.37 4.14
N GLY A 111 7.79 -13.27 4.61
CA GLY A 111 7.65 -14.72 4.33
C GLY A 111 6.30 -15.28 4.76
N ALA A 112 5.76 -14.82 5.89
CA ALA A 112 4.43 -15.17 6.36
C ALA A 112 3.31 -14.66 5.43
N GLU A 113 3.41 -13.42 4.96
CA GLU A 113 2.48 -12.86 3.97
C GLU A 113 2.57 -13.62 2.63
N ARG A 114 3.78 -14.06 2.23
CA ARG A 114 3.92 -14.95 1.07
C ARG A 114 3.14 -16.24 1.31
N LYS A 115 3.31 -16.94 2.43
CA LYS A 115 2.59 -18.19 2.70
C LYS A 115 1.07 -17.99 2.72
N ARG A 116 0.58 -16.87 3.26
CA ARG A 116 -0.85 -16.51 3.35
C ARG A 116 -1.46 -15.94 2.07
N GLY A 117 -0.71 -15.81 0.98
CA GLY A 117 -1.25 -15.26 -0.26
C GLY A 117 -1.53 -13.75 -0.23
N ILE A 118 -0.93 -13.01 0.72
CA ILE A 118 -1.13 -11.57 0.87
C ILE A 118 -0.27 -10.81 -0.14
N VAL A 119 -0.86 -9.80 -0.77
CA VAL A 119 -0.22 -8.85 -1.68
C VAL A 119 -0.54 -7.42 -1.28
N HIS A 120 0.33 -6.48 -1.64
CA HIS A 120 0.10 -5.05 -1.45
C HIS A 120 -0.23 -4.42 -2.80
N LEU A 121 -1.36 -3.74 -2.89
CA LEU A 121 -1.88 -3.15 -4.11
C LEU A 121 -1.76 -1.63 -4.06
N TYR A 122 -1.89 -0.99 -5.22
CA TYR A 122 -2.08 0.45 -5.28
C TYR A 122 -3.48 0.83 -4.76
N LYS A 123 -3.58 2.03 -4.19
CA LYS A 123 -4.81 2.62 -3.63
C LYS A 123 -6.02 2.48 -4.55
N ALA A 124 -5.87 2.84 -5.83
CA ALA A 124 -6.94 2.78 -6.81
C ALA A 124 -7.48 1.35 -7.02
N HIS A 125 -6.58 0.37 -7.18
CA HIS A 125 -6.96 -1.03 -7.34
C HIS A 125 -7.67 -1.56 -6.09
N TRP A 126 -7.18 -1.22 -4.90
CA TRP A 126 -7.81 -1.65 -3.66
C TRP A 126 -9.21 -1.05 -3.46
N TRP A 127 -9.38 0.25 -3.75
CA TRP A 127 -10.68 0.91 -3.66
C TRP A 127 -11.68 0.37 -4.68
N LEU A 128 -11.24 0.15 -5.92
CA LEU A 128 -12.07 -0.46 -6.97
C LEU A 128 -12.66 -1.78 -6.47
N MET A 129 -11.84 -2.65 -5.87
CA MET A 129 -12.31 -3.92 -5.33
C MET A 129 -13.21 -3.79 -4.11
N LYS A 130 -12.92 -2.83 -3.22
CA LYS A 130 -13.75 -2.58 -2.03
C LYS A 130 -15.15 -2.12 -2.43
N PHE A 131 -15.27 -1.26 -3.44
CA PHE A 131 -16.58 -0.75 -3.90
C PHE A 131 -17.29 -1.68 -4.89
N ALA A 132 -16.56 -2.44 -5.72
CA ALA A 132 -17.14 -3.36 -6.69
C ALA A 132 -17.68 -4.68 -6.09
N GLY A 133 -17.94 -4.74 -4.78
CA GLY A 133 -18.67 -5.84 -4.15
C GLY A 133 -17.86 -6.84 -3.34
N GLY A 134 -16.55 -6.62 -3.10
CA GLY A 134 -15.79 -7.34 -2.06
C GLY A 134 -15.57 -8.85 -2.24
N THR A 135 -16.27 -9.50 -3.17
CA THR A 135 -16.11 -10.91 -3.49
C THR A 135 -15.94 -11.08 -4.99
N THR A 136 -14.78 -11.62 -5.38
CA THR A 136 -14.57 -12.22 -6.71
C THR A 136 -14.82 -11.30 -7.91
N PHE A 137 -14.09 -10.19 -8.00
CA PHE A 137 -13.80 -9.64 -9.33
C PHE A 137 -12.85 -10.62 -10.04
N ARG A 138 -13.42 -11.59 -10.78
CA ARG A 138 -12.68 -12.57 -11.60
C ARG A 138 -12.07 -11.88 -12.82
N GLN A 139 -11.08 -11.03 -12.57
CA GLN A 139 -10.20 -10.51 -13.59
C GLN A 139 -8.78 -10.85 -13.20
N ASN A 140 -7.99 -11.32 -14.17
CA ASN A 140 -6.57 -11.55 -13.97
C ASN A 140 -5.87 -10.20 -13.79
N PHE A 141 -5.83 -9.70 -12.56
CA PHE A 141 -5.09 -8.49 -12.27
C PHE A 141 -3.61 -8.78 -12.30
N LEU A 142 -2.88 -7.91 -13.00
CA LEU A 142 -1.43 -7.87 -12.94
C LEU A 142 -1.03 -7.40 -11.54
N LEU A 143 -0.29 -8.25 -10.84
CA LEU A 143 0.26 -7.87 -9.55
C LEU A 143 1.34 -6.83 -9.74
N PRO A 144 1.35 -5.74 -8.95
CA PRO A 144 2.48 -4.83 -8.96
C PRO A 144 3.73 -5.61 -8.58
N LYS A 145 4.84 -5.34 -9.28
CA LYS A 145 6.13 -5.97 -9.02
C LYS A 145 6.54 -5.66 -7.58
N GLN A 146 6.36 -6.64 -6.71
CA GLN A 146 6.86 -6.60 -5.35
C GLN A 146 8.39 -6.73 -5.47
N PHE A 147 9.13 -5.83 -4.84
CA PHE A 147 10.59 -5.85 -4.89
C PHE A 147 11.10 -6.99 -4.00
N ASP A 148 12.00 -7.80 -4.55
CA ASP A 148 12.70 -8.86 -3.84
C ASP A 148 13.95 -8.35 -3.12
#